data_AF-A0A136KVY9-F1
#
_entry.id   AF-A0A136KVY9-F1
#
_cell.length_a   1.000
_cell.length_b   1.000
_cell.length_c   1.000
_cell.angle_alpha   90.00
_cell.angle_beta   90.00
_cell.angle_gamma   90.00
#
_symmetry.space_group_name_H-M   'P 1'
#
loop_
_entity.id
_entity.type
_entity.pdbx_description
1 polymer ?
#
loop_
_entity_poly.entity_id
_entity_poly.type
_entity_poly.pdbx_seq_one_letter_code
_entity_poly.pdbx_strand_id
1 'polypeptide(L)'
;MWRYAYPGSEDEAKANISWNLVRRVLAYARPYRKQIIIILVLILIQTFIGLLTPLIFRQLIDVTLPEGNADQLNILALGLVAIPLFSSLIGIIIRRLDSAVGEGVIYRLRFQLYAHLQRMSLRFFTHTKSGELMSA
;
A
#
# COMPACT_ATOMS: atom_id res chain seq x y z
N MET A 1 35.93 -2.60 -35.79
CA MET A 1 36.32 -1.29 -35.24
C MET A 1 35.12 -0.35 -35.28
N TRP A 2 34.21 -0.43 -34.29
CA TRP A 2 33.25 0.61 -33.86
C TRP A 2 32.76 0.21 -32.48
N ARG A 3 33.59 0.56 -31.48
CA ARG A 3 33.32 0.34 -30.06
C ARG A 3 32.41 1.49 -29.62
N TYR A 4 31.11 1.28 -29.68
CA TYR A 4 30.14 2.09 -28.93
C TYR A 4 30.33 1.78 -27.44
N ALA A 5 31.44 2.30 -26.89
CA ALA A 5 31.62 2.45 -25.47
C ALA A 5 30.61 3.52 -25.04
N TYR A 6 29.47 3.07 -24.54
CA TYR A 6 28.59 3.87 -23.70
C TYR A 6 29.36 4.15 -22.41
N PRO A 7 29.94 5.35 -22.21
CA PRO A 7 30.67 5.65 -21.00
C PRO A 7 29.68 6.23 -19.98
N GLY A 8 29.38 5.47 -18.93
CA GLY A 8 28.70 6.00 -17.75
C GLY A 8 27.24 5.60 -17.61
N SER A 9 26.96 4.30 -17.55
CA SER A 9 25.70 3.76 -16.99
C SER A 9 25.90 3.28 -15.54
N GLU A 10 26.70 3.98 -14.73
CA GLU A 10 27.00 3.59 -13.35
C GLU A 10 26.84 4.71 -12.31
N ASP A 11 26.28 5.86 -12.69
CA ASP A 11 25.60 6.70 -11.70
C ASP A 11 24.14 6.26 -11.67
N GLU A 12 23.93 5.03 -11.17
CA GLU A 12 22.71 4.71 -10.44
C GLU A 12 22.55 5.84 -9.43
N ALA A 13 21.70 6.81 -9.76
CA ALA A 13 21.16 7.75 -8.80
C ALA A 13 20.41 6.88 -7.79
N LYS A 14 21.15 6.33 -6.83
CA LYS A 14 20.64 5.78 -5.59
C LYS A 14 19.84 6.94 -5.05
N ALA A 15 18.54 6.90 -5.33
CA ALA A 15 17.58 7.75 -4.68
C ALA A 15 17.78 7.41 -3.22
N ASN A 16 18.64 8.17 -2.55
CA ASN A 16 18.83 8.07 -1.12
C ASN A 16 17.47 8.46 -0.60
N ILE A 17 16.64 7.45 -0.32
CA ILE A 17 15.34 7.58 0.31
C ILE A 17 15.68 8.08 1.71
N SER A 18 15.96 9.37 1.80
CA SER A 18 16.27 10.01 3.06
C SER A 18 15.01 9.89 3.88
N TRP A 19 15.15 9.44 5.12
CA TRP A 19 14.03 9.31 6.05
C TRP A 19 13.22 10.61 6.14
N ASN A 20 13.87 11.76 5.90
CA ASN A 20 13.25 13.07 5.78
C ASN A 20 12.32 13.21 4.56
N LEU A 21 12.66 12.64 3.40
CA LEU A 21 11.80 12.60 2.22
C LEU A 21 10.57 11.72 2.49
N VAL A 22 10.76 10.53 3.08
CA VAL A 22 9.66 9.63 3.48
C VAL A 22 8.75 10.31 4.49
N ARG A 23 9.30 11.01 5.48
CA ARG A 23 8.54 11.77 6.48
C ARG A 23 7.76 12.94 5.87
N ARG A 24 8.31 13.62 4.84
CA ARG A 24 7.60 14.67 4.07
C ARG A 24 6.45 14.09 3.23
N VAL A 25 6.66 12.95 2.59
CA VAL A 25 5.61 12.24 1.83
C VAL A 25 4.52 11.71 2.77
N LEU A 26 4.91 11.14 3.92
CA LEU A 26 3.97 10.74 4.99
C LEU A 26 3.21 11.92 5.58
N ALA A 27 3.76 13.14 5.53
CA ALA A 27 3.02 14.34 5.90
C ALA A 27 1.91 14.67 4.90
N TYR A 28 2.04 14.31 3.62
CA TYR A 28 0.95 14.40 2.63
C TYR A 28 -0.13 13.32 2.82
N ALA A 29 0.20 12.21 3.47
CA ALA A 29 -0.76 11.19 3.89
C ALA A 29 -1.52 11.55 5.19
N ARG A 30 -1.17 12.67 5.86
CA ARG A 30 -1.86 13.19 7.07
C ARG A 30 -3.39 13.21 6.99
N PRO A 31 -4.05 13.69 5.91
CA PRO A 31 -5.51 13.71 5.85
C PRO A 31 -6.13 12.30 5.84
N TYR A 32 -5.37 11.27 5.46
CA TYR A 32 -5.82 9.87 5.42
C TYR A 32 -5.52 9.09 6.71
N ARG A 33 -4.98 9.73 7.76
CA ARG A 33 -4.63 9.07 9.03
C ARG A 33 -5.78 8.28 9.66
N LYS A 34 -7.02 8.77 9.57
CA LYS A 34 -8.19 8.04 10.09
C LYS A 34 -8.42 6.73 9.35
N GLN A 35 -8.30 6.74 8.02
CA GLN A 35 -8.43 5.53 7.19
C GLN A 35 -7.30 4.56 7.46
N ILE A 36 -6.06 5.04 7.58
CA ILE A 36 -4.89 4.21 7.93
C ILE A 36 -5.07 3.56 9.32
N ILE A 37 -5.55 4.30 10.32
CA ILE A 37 -5.85 3.74 11.65
C ILE A 37 -6.93 2.66 11.55
N ILE A 38 -8.01 2.91 10.80
CA ILE A 38 -9.08 1.92 10.60
C ILE A 38 -8.51 0.66 9.92
N ILE A 39 -7.72 0.80 8.86
CA ILE A 39 -7.06 -0.33 8.19
C ILE A 39 -6.18 -1.10 9.18
N LEU A 40 -5.35 -0.43 9.97
CA LEU A 40 -4.50 -1.07 10.97
C LEU A 40 -5.32 -1.86 12.00
N VAL A 41 -6.41 -1.28 12.51
CA VAL A 41 -7.30 -1.96 13.45
C VAL A 41 -7.95 -3.19 12.80
N LEU A 42 -8.41 -3.08 11.55
CA LEU A 42 -8.99 -4.20 10.80
C LEU A 42 -7.98 -5.32 10.55
N ILE A 43 -6.72 -4.98 10.24
CA ILE A 43 -5.63 -5.96 10.09
C ILE A 43 -5.41 -6.70 11.42
N LEU A 44 -5.32 -5.98 12.54
CA LEU A 44 -5.16 -6.61 13.86
C LEU A 44 -6.32 -7.58 14.15
N ILE A 45 -7.56 -7.16 13.92
CA ILE A 45 -8.74 -8.02 14.07
C ILE A 45 -8.65 -9.26 13.17
N GLN A 46 -8.27 -9.08 11.91
CA GLN A 46 -8.11 -10.19 10.96
C GLN A 46 -7.01 -11.17 11.41
N THR A 47 -5.91 -10.66 11.97
CA THR A 47 -4.86 -11.50 12.57
C THR A 47 -5.41 -12.32 13.74
N PHE A 48 -6.14 -11.70 14.67
CA PHE A 48 -6.76 -12.43 15.79
C PHE A 48 -7.74 -13.50 15.32
N ILE A 49 -8.59 -13.19 14.32
CA ILE A 49 -9.50 -14.16 13.72
C ILE A 49 -8.72 -15.32 13.07
N GLY A 50 -7.60 -15.02 12.40
CA GLY A 50 -6.73 -16.05 11.81
C GLY A 50 -6.14 -17.01 12.82
N LEU A 51 -5.91 -16.57 14.06
CA LEU A 51 -5.45 -17.42 15.16
C LEU A 51 -6.55 -18.35 15.71
N LEU A 52 -7.83 -18.08 15.45
CA LEU A 52 -8.92 -18.97 15.86
C LEU A 52 -8.91 -20.27 15.07
N THR A 53 -8.51 -20.24 13.80
CA THR A 53 -8.44 -21.44 12.94
C THR A 53 -7.57 -22.56 13.53
N PRO A 54 -6.27 -22.33 13.89
CA PRO A 54 -5.45 -23.37 14.50
C PRO A 54 -5.95 -23.81 15.88
N LEU A 55 -6.57 -22.92 16.66
CA LEU A 55 -7.19 -23.27 17.95
C LEU A 55 -8.38 -24.21 17.77
N ILE A 56 -9.24 -23.94 16.80
CA ILE A 56 -10.37 -24.82 16.43
C ILE A 56 -9.84 -26.17 15.96
N PHE A 57 -8.83 -26.20 15.09
CA PHE A 57 -8.22 -27.46 14.64
C PHE A 57 -7.63 -28.27 15.80
N ARG A 58 -6.94 -27.61 16.73
CA ARG A 58 -6.43 -28.26 17.93
C ARG A 58 -7.56 -28.90 18.74
N GLN A 59 -8.64 -28.15 18.99
CA GLN A 59 -9.76 -28.66 19.79
C GLN A 59 -10.56 -29.75 19.06
N LEU A 60 -10.66 -29.65 17.74
CA LEU A 60 -11.27 -30.66 16.88
C LEU A 60 -10.54 -32.00 17.00
N ILE A 61 -9.20 -31.98 16.90
CA ILE A 61 -8.33 -33.17 16.95
C ILE A 61 -8.18 -33.72 18.37
N ASP A 62 -7.90 -32.86 19.35
CA ASP A 62 -7.51 -33.29 20.70
C ASP A 62 -8.70 -33.72 21.57
N VAL A 63 -9.91 -33.18 21.33
CA VAL A 63 -11.07 -33.34 22.23
C VAL A 63 -12.26 -33.92 21.49
N THR A 64 -12.65 -33.28 20.39
CA THR A 64 -13.96 -33.53 19.77
C THR A 64 -14.02 -34.88 19.04
N LEU A 65 -12.93 -35.26 18.36
CA LEU A 65 -12.78 -36.56 17.70
C LEU A 65 -12.74 -37.73 18.70
N PRO A 66 -11.96 -37.67 19.81
CA PRO A 66 -11.97 -38.70 20.84
C PRO A 66 -13.28 -38.84 21.62
N GLU A 67 -13.96 -37.72 21.95
CA GLU A 67 -15.18 -37.74 22.77
C GLU A 67 -16.44 -38.13 21.99
N GLY A 68 -16.39 -38.12 20.65
CA GLY A 68 -17.52 -38.52 19.79
C GLY A 68 -18.73 -37.56 19.88
N ASN A 69 -18.52 -36.33 20.36
CA ASN A 69 -19.60 -35.38 20.64
C ASN A 69 -20.01 -34.62 19.37
N ALA A 70 -21.06 -35.09 18.71
CA ALA A 70 -21.55 -34.56 17.43
C ALA A 70 -21.97 -33.08 17.49
N ASP A 71 -22.49 -32.59 18.61
CA ASP A 71 -22.90 -31.19 18.74
C ASP A 71 -21.69 -30.24 18.74
N GLN A 72 -20.65 -30.58 19.49
CA GLN A 72 -19.42 -29.79 19.53
C GLN A 72 -18.68 -29.81 18.18
N LEU A 73 -18.72 -30.97 17.50
CA LEU A 73 -18.20 -31.10 16.14
C LEU A 73 -18.89 -30.15 15.17
N ASN A 74 -20.22 -30.06 15.22
CA ASN A 74 -21.01 -29.19 14.34
C ASN A 74 -20.72 -27.71 14.58
N ILE A 75 -20.59 -27.29 15.85
CA ILE A 75 -20.27 -25.90 16.22
C ILE A 75 -18.87 -25.52 15.71
N LEU A 76 -17.86 -26.39 15.91
CA LEU A 76 -16.49 -26.14 15.44
C LEU A 76 -16.41 -26.12 13.90
N ALA A 77 -17.13 -27.02 13.23
CA ALA A 77 -17.23 -27.05 11.77
C ALA A 77 -17.88 -25.78 11.21
N LEU A 78 -18.97 -25.31 11.83
CA LEU A 78 -19.59 -24.02 11.48
C LEU A 78 -18.61 -22.86 11.69
N GLY A 79 -17.85 -22.85 12.79
CA GLY A 79 -16.81 -21.86 13.04
C GLY A 79 -15.74 -21.83 11.94
N LEU A 80 -15.29 -23.00 11.49
CA LEU A 80 -14.31 -23.17 10.39
C LEU A 80 -14.78 -22.60 9.05
N VAL A 81 -16.09 -22.65 8.78
CA VAL A 81 -16.69 -22.03 7.59
C VAL A 81 -16.95 -20.54 7.80
N ALA A 82 -17.41 -20.15 8.99
CA ALA A 82 -17.72 -18.76 9.32
C ALA A 82 -16.48 -17.85 9.33
N ILE A 83 -15.36 -18.32 9.90
CA ILE A 83 -14.10 -17.55 9.99
C ILE A 83 -13.64 -17.00 8.62
N PRO A 84 -13.47 -17.82 7.57
CA PRO A 84 -13.05 -17.31 6.26
C PRO A 84 -14.10 -16.40 5.61
N LEU A 85 -15.40 -16.59 5.89
CA LEU A 85 -16.44 -15.66 5.42
C LEU A 85 -16.28 -14.27 6.05
N PHE A 86 -16.12 -14.20 7.37
CA PHE A 86 -15.87 -12.94 8.08
C PHE A 86 -14.54 -12.30 7.67
N SER A 87 -13.47 -13.10 7.58
CA SER A 87 -12.15 -12.65 7.13
C SER A 87 -12.22 -12.08 5.71
N SER A 88 -12.99 -12.71 4.81
CA SER A 88 -13.21 -12.23 3.44
C SER A 88 -13.93 -10.88 3.43
N LEU A 89 -14.97 -10.72 4.25
CA LEU A 89 -15.72 -9.48 4.36
C LEU A 89 -14.83 -8.33 4.86
N ILE A 90 -14.05 -8.56 5.92
CA ILE A 90 -13.05 -7.60 6.44
C ILE A 90 -12.03 -7.28 5.36
N GLY A 91 -11.53 -8.29 4.64
CA GLY A 91 -10.57 -8.11 3.55
C GLY A 91 -11.12 -7.24 2.41
N ILE A 92 -12.41 -7.32 2.09
CA ILE A 92 -13.04 -6.43 1.10
C ILE A 92 -13.04 -4.98 1.60
N ILE A 93 -13.35 -4.76 2.88
CA ILE A 93 -13.35 -3.42 3.50
C ILE A 93 -11.94 -2.82 3.47
N ILE A 94 -10.94 -3.59 3.89
CA ILE A 94 -9.52 -3.17 3.84
C ILE A 94 -9.14 -2.80 2.41
N ARG A 95 -9.41 -3.67 1.42
CA ARG A 95 -9.10 -3.40 0.00
C ARG A 95 -9.73 -2.12 -0.52
N ARG A 96 -10.99 -1.84 -0.16
CA ARG A 96 -11.66 -0.58 -0.55
C ARG A 96 -11.02 0.64 0.09
N LEU A 97 -10.64 0.55 1.36
CA LEU A 97 -9.94 1.63 2.05
C LEU A 97 -8.55 1.87 1.46
N ASP A 98 -7.80 0.81 1.15
CA ASP A 98 -6.48 0.91 0.51
C ASP A 98 -6.56 1.59 -0.86
N SER A 99 -7.53 1.20 -1.70
CA SER A 99 -7.77 1.84 -3.00
C SER A 99 -8.15 3.31 -2.85
N ALA A 100 -9.05 3.65 -1.92
CA ALA A 100 -9.43 5.03 -1.66
C ALA A 100 -8.26 5.90 -1.18
N VAL A 101 -7.39 5.36 -0.31
CA VAL A 101 -6.17 6.04 0.15
C VAL A 101 -5.19 6.21 -1.00
N GLY A 102 -4.94 5.15 -1.79
CA GLY A 102 -4.01 5.17 -2.91
C GLY A 102 -4.39 6.17 -4.00
N GLU A 103 -5.65 6.13 -4.45
CA GLU A 103 -6.20 7.06 -5.44
C GLU A 103 -6.17 8.50 -4.92
N GLY A 104 -6.55 8.70 -3.65
CA GLY A 104 -6.55 10.00 -3.01
C GLY A 104 -5.14 10.62 -2.87
N VAL A 105 -4.10 9.80 -2.69
CA VAL A 105 -2.70 10.25 -2.69
C VAL A 105 -2.24 10.60 -4.11
N ILE A 106 -2.52 9.74 -5.09
CA ILE A 106 -2.15 9.95 -6.50
C ILE A 106 -2.82 11.20 -7.07
N TYR A 107 -4.09 11.42 -6.77
CA TYR A 107 -4.83 12.61 -7.21
C TYR A 107 -4.16 13.91 -6.72
N ARG A 108 -3.75 13.96 -5.45
CA ARG A 108 -3.05 15.13 -4.88
C ARG A 108 -1.69 15.36 -5.51
N LEU A 109 -0.95 14.29 -5.79
CA LEU A 109 0.34 14.37 -6.48
C LEU A 109 0.17 14.93 -7.90
N ARG A 110 -0.78 14.41 -8.68
CA ARG A 110 -1.09 14.93 -10.02
C ARG A 110 -1.51 16.40 -9.98
N PHE A 111 -2.39 16.78 -9.07
CA PHE A 111 -2.83 18.17 -8.92
C PHE A 111 -1.65 19.12 -8.62
N GLN A 112 -0.76 18.74 -7.69
CA GLN A 112 0.41 19.54 -7.36
C GLN A 112 1.42 19.61 -8.52
N LEU A 113 1.64 18.50 -9.23
CA LEU A 113 2.49 18.47 -10.41
C LEU A 113 1.98 19.41 -11.50
N TYR A 114 0.69 19.35 -11.83
CA TYR A 114 0.10 20.24 -12.82
C TYR A 114 0.15 21.71 -12.39
N ALA A 115 -0.15 22.01 -11.11
CA ALA A 115 -0.06 23.37 -10.58
C ALA A 115 1.38 23.91 -10.59
N HIS A 116 2.38 23.04 -10.39
CA HIS A 116 3.80 23.43 -10.46
C HIS A 116 4.26 23.65 -11.90
N LEU A 117 3.89 22.75 -12.83
CA LEU A 117 4.18 22.89 -14.26
C LEU A 117 3.56 24.17 -14.85
N GLN A 118 2.32 24.50 -14.47
CA GLN A 118 1.65 25.73 -14.91
C GLN A 118 2.29 27.01 -14.35
N ARG A 119 2.91 26.98 -13.16
CA ARG A 119 3.65 28.14 -12.62
C ARG A 119 5.09 28.24 -13.12
N MET A 120 5.68 27.11 -13.52
CA MET A 120 7.05 27.04 -14.00
C MET A 120 7.17 27.33 -15.50
N SER A 121 6.12 27.13 -16.30
CA SER A 121 6.15 27.38 -17.75
C SER A 121 6.42 28.85 -18.12
N LEU A 122 6.12 29.82 -17.26
CA LEU A 122 6.53 31.21 -17.51
C LEU A 122 8.00 31.50 -17.14
N ARG A 123 8.64 30.66 -16.33
CA ARG A 123 10.05 30.82 -15.91
C ARG A 123 11.02 29.97 -16.71
N PHE A 124 10.54 28.89 -17.34
CA PHE A 124 11.33 28.03 -18.24
C PHE A 124 11.53 28.68 -19.63
N PHE A 125 10.62 29.54 -20.09
CA PHE A 125 10.80 30.29 -21.34
C PHE A 125 11.66 31.56 -21.19
N THR A 126 12.00 31.99 -19.98
CA THR A 126 12.81 33.21 -19.73
C THR A 126 14.25 32.94 -19.29
N HIS A 127 14.70 31.67 -19.26
CA HIS A 127 16.09 31.32 -18.89
C HIS A 127 16.80 30.34 -19.83
N THR A 128 16.36 30.28 -21.10
CA THR A 128 17.25 29.91 -22.21
C THR A 128 17.25 31.10 -23.14
N LYS A 129 18.15 32.04 -22.86
CA LYS A 129 18.37 33.22 -23.69
C LYS A 129 18.49 32.80 -25.16
N SER A 130 17.65 33.39 -25.99
CA SER A 130 18.00 33.85 -27.34
C SER A 130 19.52 34.01 -27.50
N GLY A 131 20.18 33.05 -28.16
CA GLY A 131 21.66 33.06 -28.21
C GLY A 131 22.36 32.04 -29.11
N GLU A 132 21.66 31.12 -29.78
CA GLU A 132 22.29 30.19 -30.75
C GLU A 132 21.61 30.20 -32.13
N LEU A 133 20.83 31.25 -32.43
CA LEU A 133 20.36 31.53 -33.80
C LEU A 133 21.20 32.61 -34.52
N MET A 134 22.28 33.10 -33.88
CA MET A 134 23.23 34.03 -34.50
C MET A 134 24.68 33.63 -34.18
N SER A 135 25.07 32.44 -34.61
CA SER A 135 26.43 32.21 -35.12
C SER A 135 26.32 30.93 -35.95
N ALA A 136 26.20 31.00 -37.28
CA ALA A 136 27.24 31.47 -38.19
C ALA A 136 28.59 30.84 -37.83
#